data_AF-A0A1H4IM18-F1
#
_entry.id   AF-A0A1H4IM18-F1
#
_cell.length_a   1.000
_cell.length_b   1.000
_cell.length_c   1.000
_cell.angle_alpha   90.00
_cell.angle_beta   90.00
_cell.angle_gamma   90.00
#
_symmetry.space_group_name_H-M   'P 1'
#
loop_
_entity.id
_entity.type
_entity.pdbx_description
1 polymer ?
#
loop_
_entity_poly.entity_id
_entity_poly.type
_entity_poly.pdbx_seq_one_letter_code
_entity_poly.pdbx_strand_id
1 'polypeptide(L)'
;MTKPETPDERPRPQYGEYASPEEQRRAIRVPAAHNNEPVPVADHTPPHASVPAPARGGVDPIIAAARRRADRLATYLLLGVGLFSVLSTIPTLLQLPEVLTEVFTQFGIAAFTEVAYARTMAWVILVSQALLWVLALALSLRQIKRERMSWWIPFVIGVVANLVLLIGMSLVMIADPAFVQYVNQNAG
;
A
#
# COMPACT_ATOMS: atom_id res chain seq x y z
N MET A 1 13.34 -86.33 21.90
CA MET A 1 11.90 -86.24 21.59
C MET A 1 11.42 -84.86 22.03
N THR A 2 11.37 -83.91 21.10
CA THR A 2 11.09 -82.49 21.36
C THR A 2 9.59 -82.23 21.11
N LYS A 3 8.88 -81.67 22.10
CA LYS A 3 7.46 -81.30 21.99
C LYS A 3 7.37 -79.87 21.41
N PRO A 4 6.55 -79.58 20.39
CA PRO A 4 6.48 -78.25 19.80
C PRO A 4 5.68 -77.29 20.68
N GLU A 5 6.21 -76.08 20.86
CA GLU A 5 5.51 -74.95 21.48
C GLU A 5 4.52 -74.32 20.47
N THR A 6 3.27 -74.14 20.89
CA THR A 6 2.24 -73.38 20.17
C THR A 6 2.52 -71.87 20.28
N PRO A 7 2.62 -71.12 19.17
CA PRO A 7 2.80 -69.67 19.25
C PRO A 7 1.56 -68.94 19.76
N ASP A 8 1.78 -68.06 20.72
CA ASP A 8 0.88 -67.06 21.30
C ASP A 8 0.26 -66.14 20.22
N GLU A 9 -1.02 -66.36 19.91
CA GLU A 9 -1.77 -65.62 18.89
C GLU A 9 -2.24 -64.27 19.48
N ARG A 10 -1.39 -63.25 19.36
CA ARG A 10 -1.72 -61.89 19.83
C ARG A 10 -2.85 -61.29 18.97
N PRO A 11 -3.89 -60.70 19.60
CA PRO A 11 -5.01 -60.10 18.86
C PRO A 11 -4.53 -58.93 17.99
N ARG A 12 -5.00 -58.91 16.73
CA ARG A 12 -4.65 -57.89 15.74
C ARG A 12 -5.23 -56.53 16.15
N PRO A 13 -4.52 -55.41 15.95
CA PRO A 13 -5.03 -54.08 16.29
C PRO A 13 -6.28 -53.74 15.46
N GLN A 14 -7.36 -53.35 16.15
CA GLN A 14 -8.70 -53.04 15.58
C GLN A 14 -8.81 -51.65 14.92
N TYR A 15 -7.70 -50.91 14.79
CA TYR A 15 -7.73 -49.55 14.25
C TYR A 15 -6.81 -49.47 13.04
N GLY A 16 -7.39 -49.13 11.88
CA GLY A 16 -6.73 -49.19 10.57
C GLY A 16 -7.67 -49.56 9.41
N GLU A 17 -8.94 -49.90 9.67
CA GLU A 17 -9.96 -49.97 8.62
C GLU A 17 -10.26 -48.55 8.15
N TYR A 18 -9.76 -48.22 6.96
CA TYR A 18 -10.15 -47.03 6.24
C TYR A 18 -11.68 -46.96 6.19
N ALA A 19 -12.26 -45.79 6.51
CA ALA A 19 -13.68 -45.55 6.35
C ALA A 19 -14.12 -46.04 4.96
N SER A 20 -15.24 -46.76 4.91
CA SER A 20 -15.72 -47.34 3.66
C SER A 20 -15.88 -46.22 2.60
N PRO A 21 -15.65 -46.50 1.31
CA PRO A 21 -15.84 -45.49 0.26
C PRO A 21 -17.23 -44.83 0.30
N GLU A 22 -18.25 -45.53 0.81
CA GLU A 22 -19.59 -44.97 1.01
C GLU A 22 -19.66 -43.93 2.15
N GLU A 23 -18.94 -44.13 3.25
CA GLU A 23 -18.87 -43.17 4.35
C GLU A 23 -18.13 -41.88 3.96
N GLN A 24 -17.08 -41.99 3.14
CA GLN A 24 -16.42 -40.82 2.55
C GLN A 24 -17.35 -40.03 1.63
N ARG A 25 -18.15 -40.72 0.81
CA ARG A 25 -19.16 -40.09 -0.07
C ARG A 25 -20.26 -39.38 0.71
N ARG A 26 -20.63 -39.87 1.90
CA ARG A 26 -21.60 -39.20 2.78
C ARG A 26 -21.01 -37.96 3.47
N ALA A 27 -19.73 -37.99 3.83
CA ALA A 27 -19.04 -36.84 4.44
C ALA A 27 -18.82 -35.69 3.43
N ILE A 28 -18.53 -36.04 2.19
CA ILE A 28 -18.36 -35.11 1.08
C ILE A 28 -19.74 -34.82 0.48
N ARG A 29 -20.53 -33.92 1.11
CA ARG A 29 -21.79 -33.40 0.54
C ARG A 29 -21.52 -32.61 -0.74
N VAL A 30 -21.28 -33.29 -1.86
CA VAL A 30 -21.11 -32.70 -3.20
C VAL A 30 -22.36 -33.04 -4.03
N PRO A 31 -23.11 -32.04 -4.53
CA PRO A 31 -24.26 -32.28 -5.40
C PRO A 31 -23.83 -32.87 -6.75
N ALA A 32 -24.61 -33.82 -7.27
CA ALA A 32 -24.35 -34.43 -8.56
C ALA A 32 -24.58 -33.43 -9.70
N ALA A 33 -23.51 -33.02 -10.39
CA ALA A 33 -23.57 -32.29 -11.64
C ALA A 33 -23.03 -33.18 -12.78
N HIS A 34 -23.96 -33.82 -13.48
CA HIS A 34 -24.00 -34.07 -14.92
C HIS A 34 -22.64 -34.21 -15.66
N ASN A 35 -22.27 -35.47 -15.96
CA ASN A 35 -22.18 -35.97 -17.34
C ASN A 35 -21.68 -37.42 -17.31
N ASN A 36 -22.54 -38.35 -17.75
CA ASN A 36 -22.19 -39.72 -18.03
C ASN A 36 -21.50 -39.77 -19.40
N GLU A 37 -20.19 -39.93 -19.42
CA GLU A 37 -19.45 -40.30 -20.63
C GLU A 37 -18.81 -41.69 -20.39
N PRO A 38 -18.99 -42.68 -21.29
CA PRO A 38 -18.44 -44.02 -21.07
C PRO A 38 -16.92 -44.00 -21.21
N VAL A 39 -16.21 -44.50 -20.20
CA VAL A 39 -14.76 -44.68 -20.20
C VAL A 39 -14.38 -45.88 -21.09
N PRO A 40 -13.52 -45.74 -22.12
CA PRO A 40 -12.95 -46.89 -22.83
C PRO A 40 -11.90 -47.59 -21.97
N VAL A 41 -11.94 -48.93 -21.93
CA VAL A 41 -10.99 -49.77 -21.18
C VAL A 41 -9.66 -49.90 -21.95
N ALA A 42 -8.62 -49.35 -21.32
CA ALA A 42 -7.18 -49.69 -21.31
C ALA A 42 -6.45 -50.13 -22.59
N ASP A 43 -5.52 -49.28 -23.05
CA ASP A 43 -4.19 -49.74 -23.46
C ASP A 43 -3.21 -49.53 -22.29
N HIS A 44 -2.52 -50.60 -21.91
CA HIS A 44 -1.60 -50.63 -20.78
C HIS A 44 -0.31 -49.85 -21.08
N THR A 45 -0.32 -48.54 -20.82
CA THR A 45 0.89 -47.74 -20.60
C THR A 45 1.03 -47.54 -19.10
N PRO A 46 2.21 -47.72 -18.48
CA PRO A 46 2.39 -47.46 -17.05
C PRO A 46 1.86 -46.06 -16.73
N PRO A 47 1.13 -45.85 -15.63
CA PRO A 47 0.75 -44.50 -15.25
C PRO A 47 2.04 -43.74 -15.03
N HIS A 48 2.38 -42.83 -15.95
CA HIS A 48 3.19 -41.69 -15.60
C HIS A 48 2.44 -41.06 -14.43
N ALA A 49 2.95 -41.28 -13.22
CA ALA A 49 2.56 -40.52 -12.06
C ALA A 49 2.57 -39.07 -12.54
N SER A 50 1.40 -38.45 -12.61
CA SER A 50 1.30 -37.02 -12.79
C SER A 50 2.00 -36.42 -11.59
N VAL A 51 3.30 -36.19 -11.73
CA VAL A 51 4.09 -35.39 -10.80
C VAL A 51 3.26 -34.12 -10.65
N PRO A 52 2.81 -33.76 -9.43
CA PRO A 52 2.13 -32.50 -9.23
C PRO A 52 3.00 -31.44 -9.87
N ALA A 53 2.49 -30.76 -10.89
CA ALA A 53 3.21 -29.64 -11.49
C ALA A 53 3.65 -28.76 -10.31
N PRO A 54 4.94 -28.40 -10.20
CA PRO A 54 5.42 -27.64 -9.05
C PRO A 54 4.52 -26.42 -8.95
N ALA A 55 3.80 -26.30 -7.83
CA ALA A 55 2.97 -25.16 -7.54
C ALA A 55 3.83 -23.92 -7.78
N ARG A 56 3.55 -23.19 -8.85
CA ARG A 56 4.32 -21.99 -9.22
C ARG A 56 4.44 -21.14 -7.97
N GLY A 57 5.68 -20.91 -7.53
CA GLY A 57 6.05 -20.41 -6.20
C GLY A 57 5.02 -19.50 -5.57
N GLY A 58 4.15 -20.09 -4.75
CA GLY A 58 3.28 -19.33 -3.86
C GLY A 58 4.16 -18.73 -2.77
N VAL A 59 4.13 -17.41 -2.64
CA VAL A 59 4.78 -16.74 -1.50
C VAL A 59 4.21 -17.34 -0.22
N ASP A 60 5.09 -17.71 0.72
CA ASP A 60 4.70 -18.25 2.01
C ASP A 60 3.58 -17.39 2.64
N PRO A 61 2.45 -17.99 3.08
CA PRO A 61 1.34 -17.25 3.68
C PRO A 61 1.77 -16.34 4.84
N ILE A 62 2.82 -16.70 5.58
CA ILE A 62 3.41 -15.89 6.66
C ILE A 62 4.04 -14.62 6.07
N ILE A 63 4.83 -14.75 5.00
CA ILE A 63 5.46 -13.61 4.31
C ILE A 63 4.39 -12.70 3.69
N ALA A 64 3.33 -13.27 3.10
CA ALA A 64 2.22 -12.51 2.54
C ALA A 64 1.47 -11.70 3.61
N ALA A 65 1.24 -12.27 4.79
CA ALA A 65 0.62 -11.58 5.92
C ALA A 65 1.51 -10.46 6.47
N ALA A 66 2.82 -10.70 6.61
CA ALA A 66 3.78 -9.69 7.04
C ALA A 66 3.82 -8.49 6.09
N ARG A 67 3.82 -8.72 4.76
CA ARG A 67 3.80 -7.66 3.74
C ARG A 67 2.55 -6.79 3.82
N ARG A 68 1.38 -7.37 4.08
CA ARG A 68 0.12 -6.60 4.29
C ARG A 68 0.16 -5.75 5.55
N ARG A 69 0.77 -6.23 6.64
CA ARG A 69 0.94 -5.45 7.88
C ARG A 69 1.90 -4.27 7.66
N ALA A 70 3.03 -4.51 7.00
CA ALA A 70 4.00 -3.48 6.66
C ALA A 70 3.40 -2.38 5.76
N ASP A 71 2.62 -2.75 4.74
CA ASP A 71 1.92 -1.81 3.85
C ASP A 71 0.96 -0.88 4.64
N ARG A 72 0.19 -1.45 5.57
CA ARG A 72 -0.73 -0.66 6.42
C ARG A 72 0.03 0.28 7.35
N LEU A 73 1.09 -0.20 8.00
CA LEU A 73 1.92 0.63 8.86
C LEU A 73 2.54 1.80 8.09
N ALA A 74 3.12 1.53 6.92
CA ALA A 74 3.69 2.55 6.05
C ALA A 74 2.63 3.59 5.65
N THR A 75 1.42 3.15 5.28
CA THR A 75 0.31 4.05 4.94
C THR A 75 -0.06 4.97 6.10
N TYR A 76 -0.19 4.45 7.32
CA TYR A 76 -0.51 5.27 8.50
C TYR A 76 0.61 6.24 8.86
N LEU A 77 1.87 5.80 8.78
CA LEU A 77 3.02 6.67 9.00
C LEU A 77 3.08 7.80 7.97
N LEU A 78 2.91 7.50 6.69
CA LEU A 78 2.88 8.51 5.62
C LEU A 78 1.73 9.51 5.80
N LEU A 79 0.54 9.05 6.18
CA LEU A 79 -0.58 9.95 6.48
C LEU A 79 -0.32 10.84 7.69
N GLY A 80 0.28 10.27 8.75
CA GLY A 80 0.67 11.01 9.95
C GLY A 80 1.74 12.06 9.65
N VAL A 81 2.78 11.70 8.92
CA VAL A 81 3.82 12.63 8.45
C VAL A 81 3.23 13.71 7.55
N GLY A 82 2.35 13.34 6.62
CA GLY A 82 1.65 14.31 5.76
C GLY A 82 0.80 15.29 6.57
N LEU A 83 0.08 14.81 7.58
CA LEU A 83 -0.75 15.66 8.45
C LEU A 83 0.14 16.61 9.24
N PHE A 84 1.19 16.07 9.87
CA PHE A 84 2.16 16.85 10.61
C PHE A 84 2.77 17.94 9.73
N SER A 85 3.20 17.60 8.51
CA SER A 85 3.75 18.56 7.55
C SER A 85 2.75 19.68 7.26
N VAL A 86 1.49 19.37 6.95
CA VAL A 86 0.45 20.39 6.70
C VAL A 86 0.29 21.31 7.91
N LEU A 87 0.16 20.74 9.10
CA LEU A 87 -0.01 21.50 10.34
C LEU A 87 1.21 22.39 10.64
N SER A 88 2.43 21.89 10.43
CA SER A 88 3.67 22.65 10.62
C SER A 88 3.83 23.78 9.61
N THR A 89 3.23 23.68 8.42
CA THR A 89 3.28 24.74 7.40
C THR A 89 2.28 25.87 7.65
N ILE A 90 1.23 25.66 8.46
CA ILE A 90 0.18 26.67 8.70
C ILE A 90 0.77 28.00 9.21
N PRO A 91 1.62 28.06 10.26
CA PRO A 91 2.15 29.33 10.75
C PRO A 91 2.94 30.08 9.68
N THR A 92 3.77 29.36 8.92
CA THR A 92 4.55 29.93 7.80
C THR A 92 3.65 30.58 6.75
N LEU A 93 2.51 29.97 6.41
CA LEU A 93 1.58 30.54 5.44
C LEU A 93 0.77 31.70 6.03
N LEU A 94 0.37 31.63 7.30
CA LEU A 94 -0.36 32.72 7.96
C LEU A 94 0.50 33.99 8.11
N GLN A 95 1.82 33.81 8.22
CA GLN A 95 2.82 34.87 8.34
C GLN A 95 3.67 35.00 7.07
N LEU A 96 3.10 34.63 5.91
CA LEU A 96 3.85 34.55 4.67
C LEU A 96 4.57 35.87 4.30
N PRO A 97 3.94 37.06 4.40
CA PRO A 97 4.62 38.32 4.09
C PRO A 97 5.84 38.58 4.97
N GLU A 98 5.76 38.26 6.26
CA GLU A 98 6.84 38.43 7.22
C GLU A 98 7.98 37.45 6.93
N VAL A 99 7.64 36.18 6.65
CA VAL A 99 8.62 35.15 6.25
C VAL A 99 9.33 35.54 4.95
N LEU A 100 8.59 36.02 3.95
CA LEU A 100 9.20 36.47 2.68
C LEU A 100 10.08 37.71 2.87
N THR A 101 9.70 38.63 3.75
CA THR A 101 10.56 39.77 4.11
C THR A 101 11.86 39.31 4.77
N GLU A 102 11.79 38.35 5.70
CA GLU A 102 12.97 37.77 6.33
C GLU A 102 13.88 37.10 5.28
N VAL A 103 13.30 36.29 4.40
CA VAL A 103 14.04 35.65 3.30
C VAL A 103 14.68 36.69 2.39
N PHE A 104 13.94 37.71 1.96
CA PHE A 104 14.46 38.76 1.08
C PHE A 104 15.63 39.50 1.73
N THR A 105 15.49 39.88 3.00
CA THR A 105 16.57 40.58 3.73
C THR A 105 17.80 39.69 3.95
N GLN A 106 17.64 38.38 4.16
CA GLN A 106 18.76 37.42 4.19
C GLN A 106 19.55 37.38 2.88
N PHE A 107 18.88 37.56 1.74
CA PHE A 107 19.50 37.61 0.41
C PHE A 107 19.96 39.03 -0.01
N GLY A 108 19.83 40.04 0.86
CA GLY A 108 20.18 41.42 0.54
C GLY A 108 19.19 42.11 -0.41
N ILE A 109 18.00 41.55 -0.56
CA ILE A 109 16.89 42.13 -1.33
C ILE A 109 16.13 43.09 -0.41
N ALA A 110 15.53 44.15 -0.98
CA ALA A 110 14.63 45.03 -0.24
C ALA A 110 13.44 44.25 0.34
N ALA A 111 12.77 44.79 1.35
CA ALA A 111 11.64 44.13 2.00
C ALA A 111 10.53 43.75 1.01
N PHE A 112 9.86 42.63 1.26
CA PHE A 112 8.75 42.15 0.44
C PHE A 112 7.61 43.19 0.42
N THR A 113 7.06 43.45 -0.76
CA THR A 113 6.12 44.56 -1.00
C THR A 113 4.70 44.07 -1.32
N GLU A 114 4.55 42.92 -1.97
CA GLU A 114 3.27 42.39 -2.45
C GLU A 114 2.43 41.65 -1.38
N VAL A 115 2.19 42.33 -0.25
CA VAL A 115 1.56 41.73 0.95
C VAL A 115 0.16 41.19 0.68
N ALA A 116 -0.68 41.92 -0.08
CA ALA A 116 -2.04 41.50 -0.37
C ALA A 116 -2.07 40.22 -1.21
N TYR A 117 -1.26 40.18 -2.28
CA TYR A 117 -1.15 39.01 -3.15
C TYR A 117 -0.61 37.79 -2.40
N ALA A 118 0.44 37.97 -1.57
CA ALA A 118 0.97 36.91 -0.71
C ALA A 118 -0.10 36.33 0.21
N ARG A 119 -0.92 37.17 0.88
CA ARG A 119 -2.00 36.69 1.75
C ARG A 119 -3.04 35.88 1.00
N THR A 120 -3.42 36.29 -0.20
CA THR A 120 -4.35 35.51 -1.04
C THR A 120 -3.73 34.18 -1.45
N MET A 121 -2.48 34.17 -1.92
CA MET A 121 -1.79 32.95 -2.32
C MET A 121 -1.53 32.00 -1.15
N ALA A 122 -1.26 32.53 0.05
CA ALA A 122 -1.14 31.73 1.27
C ALA A 122 -2.41 30.90 1.52
N TRP A 123 -3.60 31.51 1.38
CA TRP A 123 -4.87 30.78 1.49
C TRP A 123 -5.05 29.76 0.39
N VAL A 124 -4.71 30.09 -0.86
CA VAL A 124 -4.79 29.16 -1.99
C VAL A 124 -3.92 27.92 -1.75
N ILE A 125 -2.68 28.12 -1.30
CA ILE A 125 -1.75 27.04 -0.97
C ILE A 125 -2.29 26.22 0.20
N LEU A 126 -2.75 26.86 1.28
CA LEU A 126 -3.26 26.19 2.47
C LEU A 126 -4.48 25.32 2.17
N VAL A 127 -5.44 25.84 1.40
CA VAL A 127 -6.62 25.08 0.96
C VAL A 127 -6.21 23.91 0.07
N SER A 128 -5.27 24.13 -0.86
CA SER A 128 -4.77 23.07 -1.73
C SER A 128 -4.10 21.94 -0.93
N GLN A 129 -3.31 22.30 0.08
CA GLN A 129 -2.68 21.34 0.99
C GLN A 129 -3.71 20.51 1.76
N ALA A 130 -4.72 21.17 2.32
CA ALA A 130 -5.81 20.49 3.02
C ALA A 130 -6.57 19.54 2.10
N LEU A 131 -6.92 19.96 0.89
CA LEU A 131 -7.62 19.14 -0.09
C LEU A 131 -6.80 17.93 -0.54
N LEU A 132 -5.52 18.11 -0.81
CA LEU A 132 -4.62 17.03 -1.20
C LEU A 132 -4.43 16.03 -0.05
N TRP A 133 -4.28 16.50 1.19
CA TRP A 133 -4.19 15.60 2.33
C TRP A 133 -5.49 14.81 2.56
N VAL A 134 -6.66 15.46 2.46
CA VAL A 134 -7.96 14.78 2.54
C VAL A 134 -8.11 13.76 1.40
N LEU A 135 -7.66 14.09 0.19
CA LEU A 135 -7.65 13.17 -0.95
C LEU A 135 -6.74 11.96 -0.67
N ALA A 136 -5.54 12.18 -0.11
CA ALA A 136 -4.63 11.10 0.28
C ALA A 136 -5.27 10.17 1.31
N LEU A 137 -5.92 10.74 2.33
CA LEU A 137 -6.64 9.98 3.34
C LEU A 137 -7.79 9.16 2.72
N ALA A 138 -8.65 9.81 1.94
CA ALA A 138 -9.80 9.16 1.32
C ALA A 138 -9.41 8.01 0.37
N LEU A 139 -8.40 8.22 -0.47
CA LEU A 139 -7.92 7.20 -1.41
C LEU A 139 -7.21 6.04 -0.69
N SER A 140 -6.43 6.34 0.35
CA SER A 140 -5.80 5.32 1.20
C SER A 140 -6.84 4.45 1.89
N LEU A 141 -7.88 5.05 2.50
CA LEU A 141 -8.97 4.31 3.14
C LEU A 141 -9.77 3.45 2.15
N ARG A 142 -10.03 3.97 0.93
CA ARG A 142 -10.69 3.21 -0.13
C ARG A 142 -9.88 1.99 -0.57
N GLN A 143 -8.56 2.10 -0.60
CA GLN A 143 -7.67 1.03 -1.06
C GLN A 143 -7.42 -0.04 0.00
N ILE A 144 -7.36 0.37 1.28
CA ILE A 144 -7.33 -0.58 2.41
C ILE A 144 -8.58 -1.46 2.40
N LYS A 145 -9.76 -0.88 2.12
CA LYS A 145 -11.02 -1.64 1.97
C LYS A 145 -11.03 -2.61 0.78
N ARG A 146 -10.18 -2.38 -0.22
CA ARG A 146 -10.05 -3.20 -1.44
C ARG A 146 -8.91 -4.21 -1.35
N GLU A 147 -8.25 -4.33 -0.20
CA GLU A 147 -7.10 -5.21 0.04
C GLU A 147 -5.92 -4.99 -0.94
N ARG A 148 -5.81 -3.78 -1.50
CA ARG A 148 -4.73 -3.40 -2.42
C ARG A 148 -3.62 -2.65 -1.68
N MET A 149 -2.41 -2.68 -2.24
CA MET A 149 -1.27 -1.91 -1.72
C MET A 149 -1.62 -0.42 -1.70
N SER A 150 -1.56 0.18 -0.51
CA SER A 150 -2.04 1.54 -0.26
C SER A 150 -0.91 2.54 -0.02
N TRP A 151 0.30 2.07 0.32
CA TRP A 151 1.41 2.92 0.75
C TRP A 151 1.86 3.97 -0.28
N TRP A 152 1.78 3.69 -1.58
CA TRP A 152 2.28 4.60 -2.63
C TRP A 152 1.38 5.83 -2.81
N ILE A 153 0.10 5.73 -2.46
CA ILE A 153 -0.91 6.78 -2.65
C ILE A 153 -0.59 8.02 -1.82
N PRO A 154 -0.44 7.94 -0.48
CA PRO A 154 -0.11 9.11 0.31
C PRO A 154 1.27 9.66 -0.03
N PHE A 155 2.21 8.82 -0.47
CA PHE A 155 3.50 9.28 -0.94
C PHE A 155 3.40 10.17 -2.19
N VAL A 156 2.73 9.68 -3.26
CA VAL A 156 2.58 10.45 -4.51
C VAL A 156 1.80 11.74 -4.27
N ILE A 157 0.72 11.69 -3.48
CA ILE A 157 -0.06 12.89 -3.19
C ILE A 157 0.75 13.86 -2.33
N GLY A 158 1.57 13.36 -1.39
CA GLY A 158 2.51 14.19 -0.63
C GLY A 158 3.53 14.89 -1.53
N VAL A 159 4.06 14.22 -2.55
CA VAL A 159 4.94 14.83 -3.55
C VAL A 159 4.22 15.94 -4.32
N VAL A 160 2.99 15.69 -4.77
CA VAL A 160 2.17 16.71 -5.47
C VAL A 160 1.88 17.91 -4.55
N ALA A 161 1.51 17.67 -3.30
CA ALA A 161 1.31 18.68 -2.28
C ALA A 161 2.56 19.55 -2.07
N ASN A 162 3.73 18.92 -2.00
CA ASN A 162 4.99 19.64 -1.88
C ASN A 162 5.29 20.49 -3.12
N LEU A 163 5.04 19.97 -4.32
CA LEU A 163 5.19 20.74 -5.55
C LEU A 163 4.25 21.96 -5.60
N VAL A 164 3.00 21.80 -5.16
CA VAL A 164 2.04 22.92 -5.07
C VAL A 164 2.57 24.02 -4.13
N LEU A 165 3.14 23.64 -2.99
CA LEU A 165 3.77 24.60 -2.08
C LEU A 165 4.94 25.33 -2.74
N LEU A 166 5.88 24.59 -3.32
CA LEU A 166 7.08 25.16 -3.96
C LEU A 166 6.70 26.12 -5.09
N ILE A 167 5.83 25.67 -6.00
CA ILE A 167 5.37 26.46 -7.15
C ILE A 167 4.60 27.69 -6.65
N GLY A 168 3.69 27.53 -5.71
CA GLY A 168 2.92 28.65 -5.14
C GLY A 168 3.82 29.70 -4.51
N MET A 169 4.80 29.29 -3.70
CA MET A 169 5.79 30.19 -3.10
C MET A 169 6.63 30.92 -4.15
N SER A 170 7.13 30.19 -5.16
CA SER A 170 7.90 30.81 -6.25
C SER A 170 7.08 31.84 -7.03
N LEU A 171 5.80 31.56 -7.30
CA LEU A 171 4.92 32.51 -7.98
C LEU A 171 4.71 33.80 -7.17
N VAL A 172 4.63 33.70 -5.84
CA VAL A 172 4.54 34.89 -4.97
C VAL A 172 5.83 35.71 -5.03
N MET A 173 6.99 35.06 -4.97
CA MET A 173 8.28 35.76 -5.02
C MET A 173 8.52 36.44 -6.37
N ILE A 174 8.21 35.75 -7.47
CA ILE A 174 8.42 36.28 -8.83
C ILE A 174 7.48 37.47 -9.12
N ALA A 175 6.30 37.50 -8.51
CA ALA A 175 5.37 38.61 -8.65
C ALA A 175 5.82 39.88 -7.92
N ASP A 176 6.79 39.79 -7.00
CA ASP A 176 7.23 40.93 -6.20
C ASP A 176 8.25 41.83 -6.95
N PRO A 177 7.99 43.15 -7.06
CA PRO A 177 8.89 44.08 -7.72
C PRO A 177 10.30 44.15 -7.16
N ALA A 178 10.50 43.98 -5.85
CA ALA A 178 11.83 44.02 -5.22
C ALA A 178 12.69 42.85 -5.70
N PHE A 179 12.08 41.67 -5.84
CA PHE A 179 12.75 40.49 -6.38
C PHE A 179 13.14 40.68 -7.85
N VAL A 180 12.21 41.19 -8.68
CA VAL A 180 12.48 41.44 -10.12
C VAL A 180 13.61 42.46 -10.30
N GLN A 181 13.64 43.52 -9.49
CA GLN A 181 14.71 44.51 -9.53
C GLN A 181 16.06 43.91 -9.16
N TYR A 182 16.12 43.09 -8.11
CA TYR A 182 17.34 42.39 -7.71
C TYR A 182 17.89 41.49 -8.83
N VAL A 183 17.03 40.69 -9.45
CA VAL A 183 17.44 39.81 -10.56
C VAL A 183 17.99 40.63 -11.72
N ASN A 184 17.35 41.74 -12.09
CA ASN A 184 17.81 42.60 -13.18
C ASN A 184 19.16 43.28 -12.87
N GLN A 185 19.42 43.63 -11.62
CA GLN A 185 20.70 44.22 -11.21
C GLN A 185 21.85 43.21 -11.24
N ASN A 186 21.56 41.93 -10.99
CA ASN A 186 22.57 40.87 -10.92
C ASN A 186 22.71 40.07 -12.23
N ALA A 187 21.82 40.27 -13.20
CA ALA A 187 21.84 39.60 -14.50
C ALA A 187 22.65 40.37 -15.58
N GLY A 188 23.15 41.57 -15.27
CA GLY A 188 24.09 42.34 -16.10
C GLY A 188 25.53 42.20 -15.62
#